data_AF-A0AAE0J775-F1
#
_entry.id   AF-A0AAE0J775-F1
#
_cell.length_a   1.000
_cell.length_b   1.000
_cell.length_c   1.000
_cell.angle_alpha   90.00
_cell.angle_beta   90.00
_cell.angle_gamma   90.00
#
_symmetry.space_group_name_H-M   'P 1'
#
loop_
_entity.id
_entity.type
_entity.pdbx_description
1 polymer ?
#
loop_
_entity_poly.entity_id
_entity_poly.type
_entity_poly.pdbx_seq_one_letter_code
_entity_poly.pdbx_strand_id
1 'polypeptide(L)'
;MRQANTTKDPLMAPESVEQLLALDTHGLVEFIKTNLGSFEAIDFTSIKDLNRVSESQQTELLQRLYPADFSQQLLAKLEDVHSRRKEARNSPPTSPEPRLLSLSPQPEIGKEHQIRCYHELVNDGGRPPCSLETLDKIYRSPSDFLELLGPWIENPAPRDPDDLGVFSRPLARWKEFRRWQHHNRGSISTADDSPAAFVEEKRRYLESTGNWSITTEPYFEETMRSMEVKDGSFAQYEKAARHRLAKHGFREVFRLLKDPRQQNERVEWIEYLEFECWWQDVNAQTVQRHKPSHDAAWEKLVKSGVLRTGETEEDLFTSPISDPDQQNNTPRDEAIRGFMGQTKAYRDAKAVECRQSLRVQWALNQMPKKPEVARKPAARTGKRRRLQEDEEAPEVVEEEEEERPTAKRQRTEQESVDRPLGILREVT
;
A
#
# COMPACT_ATOMS: atom_id res chain seq x y z
N MET A 1 32.33 62.56 -7.55
CA MET A 1 31.30 61.53 -7.28
C MET A 1 31.96 60.41 -6.48
N ARG A 2 31.64 60.32 -5.19
CA ARG A 2 32.14 59.28 -4.28
C ARG A 2 31.31 58.02 -4.52
N GLN A 3 31.92 56.94 -4.97
CA GLN A 3 31.29 55.62 -4.93
C GLN A 3 31.45 55.09 -3.50
N ALA A 4 30.32 54.86 -2.84
CA ALA A 4 30.26 54.23 -1.53
C ALA A 4 30.48 52.72 -1.70
N ASN A 5 31.60 52.22 -1.18
CA ASN A 5 31.79 50.81 -0.90
C ASN A 5 30.73 50.39 0.13
N THR A 6 29.77 49.58 -0.29
CA THR A 6 28.93 48.81 0.62
C THR A 6 29.63 47.48 0.87
N THR A 7 30.37 47.44 1.97
CA THR A 7 30.90 46.22 2.58
C THR A 7 29.73 45.28 2.82
N LYS A 8 29.73 44.13 2.15
CA LYS A 8 28.79 43.04 2.42
C LYS A 8 29.32 42.33 3.66
N ASP A 9 28.79 42.70 4.83
CA ASP A 9 29.11 41.99 6.07
C ASP A 9 28.73 40.51 5.91
N PRO A 10 29.57 39.57 6.40
CA PRO A 10 29.22 38.15 6.40
C PRO A 10 28.00 37.96 7.28
N LEU A 11 26.95 37.35 6.71
CA LEU A 11 25.69 37.06 7.39
C LEU A 11 25.98 36.25 8.67
N MET A 12 25.93 36.90 9.83
CA MET A 12 26.09 36.23 11.12
C MET A 12 24.91 35.26 11.28
N ALA A 13 25.20 33.97 11.51
CA ALA A 13 24.17 32.99 11.80
C ALA A 13 23.41 33.39 13.09
N PRO A 14 22.08 33.26 13.13
CA PRO A 14 21.31 33.65 14.32
C PRO A 14 21.69 32.75 15.51
N GLU A 15 22.06 33.38 16.61
CA GLU A 15 22.39 32.72 17.88
C GLU A 15 21.26 32.86 18.92
N SER A 16 20.22 33.64 18.59
CA SER A 16 19.04 33.84 19.44
C SER A 16 17.71 33.75 18.67
N VAL A 17 16.62 33.49 19.39
CA VAL A 17 15.26 33.43 18.83
C VAL A 17 14.79 34.77 18.31
N GLU A 18 15.19 35.87 18.95
CA GLU A 18 14.91 37.23 18.45
C GLU A 18 15.60 37.50 17.11
N GLN A 19 16.83 37.02 16.93
CA GLN A 19 17.54 37.13 15.65
C GLN A 19 16.90 36.25 14.57
N LEU A 20 16.41 35.06 14.94
CA LEU A 20 15.69 34.17 14.03
C LEU A 20 14.36 34.79 13.56
N LEU A 21 13.61 35.41 14.46
CA LEU A 21 12.35 36.11 14.15
C LEU A 21 12.55 37.40 13.34
N ALA A 22 13.71 38.04 13.49
CA ALA A 22 14.08 39.23 12.72
C ALA A 22 14.50 38.93 11.28
N LEU A 23 14.72 37.65 10.91
CA LEU A 23 15.01 37.27 9.53
C LEU A 23 13.79 37.49 8.63
N ASP A 24 14.06 37.99 7.42
CA ASP A 24 13.07 37.98 6.36
C ASP A 24 12.84 36.54 5.85
N THR A 25 11.78 36.36 5.05
CA THR A 25 11.40 35.04 4.54
C THR A 25 12.54 34.34 3.79
N HIS A 26 13.38 35.11 3.07
CA HIS A 26 14.52 34.57 2.35
C HIS A 26 15.65 34.13 3.29
N GLY A 27 15.99 34.95 4.29
CA GLY A 27 16.99 34.64 5.31
C GLY A 27 16.60 33.43 6.15
N LEU A 28 15.31 33.26 6.45
CA LEU A 28 14.80 32.11 7.18
C LEU A 28 14.94 30.81 6.36
N VAL A 29 14.64 30.85 5.06
CA VAL A 29 14.81 29.70 4.16
C VAL A 29 16.27 29.30 4.01
N GLU A 30 17.18 30.27 3.87
CA GLU A 30 18.62 29.98 3.79
C GLU A 30 19.19 29.44 5.11
N PHE A 31 18.69 29.93 6.26
CA PHE A 31 19.03 29.38 7.56
C PHE A 31 18.60 27.90 7.68
N ILE A 32 17.39 27.57 7.27
CA ILE A 32 16.85 26.20 7.30
C ILE A 32 17.67 25.26 6.41
N LYS A 33 17.98 25.68 5.17
CA LYS A 33 18.80 24.87 4.25
C LYS A 33 20.20 24.61 4.78
N THR A 34 20.83 25.62 5.37
CA THR A 34 22.22 25.55 5.84
C THR A 34 22.36 24.69 7.10
N ASN A 35 21.28 24.59 7.89
CA ASN A 35 21.26 23.81 9.13
C ASN A 35 20.43 22.53 9.00
N LEU A 36 20.10 22.09 7.78
CA LEU A 36 19.42 20.82 7.55
C LEU A 36 20.45 19.68 7.71
N GLY A 37 20.34 18.90 8.78
CA GLY A 37 21.23 17.78 9.04
C GLY A 37 20.97 16.58 8.11
N SER A 38 21.84 15.57 8.17
CA SER A 38 21.76 14.34 7.36
C SER A 38 20.48 13.51 7.54
N PHE A 39 19.65 13.86 8.53
CA PHE A 39 18.38 13.21 8.86
C PHE A 39 17.16 14.13 8.64
N GLU A 40 17.31 15.19 7.83
CA GLU A 40 16.25 16.20 7.56
C GLU A 40 15.75 16.96 8.80
N ALA A 41 16.43 16.81 9.94
CA ALA A 41 16.20 17.61 11.14
C ALA A 41 16.99 18.92 11.04
N ILE A 42 16.31 20.05 11.28
CA ILE A 42 16.98 21.35 11.37
C ILE A 42 17.75 21.41 12.70
N ASP A 43 19.06 21.62 12.60
CA ASP A 43 19.94 21.81 13.74
C ASP A 43 19.77 23.22 14.31
N PHE A 44 19.15 23.31 15.48
CA PHE A 44 19.00 24.57 16.22
C PHE A 44 19.98 24.69 17.40
N THR A 45 21.03 23.87 17.45
CA THR A 45 22.02 23.91 18.55
C THR A 45 22.76 25.24 18.67
N SER A 46 22.78 26.05 17.60
CA SER A 46 23.33 27.41 17.61
C SER A 46 22.45 28.42 18.36
N ILE A 47 21.15 28.13 18.55
CA ILE A 47 20.18 29.05 19.18
C ILE A 47 20.09 28.76 20.68
N LYS A 48 20.85 29.53 21.46
CA LYS A 48 21.10 29.24 22.88
C LYS A 48 19.88 29.51 23.79
N ASP A 49 18.96 30.35 23.35
CA ASP A 49 17.77 30.80 24.10
C ASP A 49 16.47 30.09 23.68
N LEU A 50 16.53 29.07 22.82
CA LEU A 50 15.37 28.31 22.34
C LEU A 50 14.54 27.69 23.48
N ASN A 51 15.18 27.38 24.61
CA ASN A 51 14.52 26.83 25.80
C ASN A 51 13.86 27.90 26.70
N ARG A 52 13.99 29.19 26.37
CA ARG A 52 13.54 30.33 27.20
C ARG A 52 12.49 31.22 26.51
N VAL A 53 11.90 30.76 25.42
CA VAL A 53 10.99 31.53 24.57
C VAL A 53 9.65 31.78 25.26
N SER A 54 9.09 32.98 25.06
CA SER A 54 7.74 33.35 25.50
C SER A 54 6.64 32.73 24.61
N GLU A 55 5.42 32.55 25.12
CA GLU A 55 4.31 31.95 24.34
C GLU A 55 3.97 32.75 23.07
N SER A 56 4.14 34.08 23.10
CA SER A 56 3.93 34.94 21.93
C SER A 56 4.99 34.70 20.85
N GLN A 57 6.26 34.62 21.23
CA GLN A 57 7.37 34.36 20.30
C GLN A 57 7.30 32.94 19.72
N GLN A 58 6.83 31.95 20.49
CA GLN A 58 6.59 30.59 19.99
C GLN A 58 5.50 30.55 18.93
N THR A 59 4.38 31.23 19.17
CA THR A 59 3.27 31.31 18.22
C THR A 59 3.70 32.01 16.93
N GLU A 60 4.49 33.08 17.05
CA GLU A 60 5.02 33.81 15.90
C GLU A 60 6.00 32.96 15.08
N LEU A 61 6.89 32.21 15.74
CA LEU A 61 7.78 31.25 15.06
C LEU A 61 6.99 30.19 14.29
N LEU A 62 5.99 29.58 14.93
CA LEU A 62 5.12 28.58 14.31
C LEU A 62 4.40 29.15 13.08
N GLN A 63 3.88 30.37 13.17
CA GLN A 63 3.17 31.02 12.07
C GLN A 63 4.09 31.41 10.91
N ARG A 64 5.35 31.76 11.18
CA ARG A 64 6.34 32.10 10.13
C ARG A 64 6.97 30.87 9.49
N LEU A 65 7.01 29.74 10.19
CA LEU A 65 7.50 28.47 9.67
C LEU A 65 6.41 27.67 8.94
N TYR A 66 5.12 27.95 9.20
CA TYR A 66 3.98 27.28 8.55
C TYR A 66 3.89 27.41 7.01
N PRO A 67 4.34 28.51 6.36
CA PRO A 67 4.35 28.60 4.90
C PRO A 67 5.57 27.93 4.26
N ALA A 68 6.56 27.50 5.05
CA ALA A 68 7.74 26.79 4.57
C ALA A 68 7.57 25.31 4.89
N ASP A 69 7.48 24.50 3.83
CA ASP A 69 7.17 23.07 3.84
C ASP A 69 8.29 22.22 4.51
N PHE A 70 8.57 22.44 5.81
CA PHE A 70 9.68 21.80 6.52
C PHE A 70 9.38 21.40 7.98
N SER A 71 9.46 20.09 8.19
CA SER A 71 9.59 19.32 9.44
C SER A 71 8.43 19.36 10.45
N GLN A 72 7.52 18.38 10.32
CA GLN A 72 6.54 17.99 11.35
C GLN A 72 7.18 17.67 12.71
N GLN A 73 8.47 17.33 12.74
CA GLN A 73 9.22 17.06 13.98
C GLN A 73 9.47 18.31 14.83
N LEU A 74 9.60 19.51 14.23
CA LEU A 74 9.76 20.76 14.98
C LEU A 74 8.41 21.22 15.58
N LEU A 75 7.33 21.06 14.81
CA LEU A 75 5.96 21.25 15.28
C LEU A 75 5.67 20.32 16.48
N ALA A 76 6.00 19.04 16.36
CA ALA A 76 5.83 18.07 17.46
C ALA A 76 6.66 18.43 18.70
N LYS A 77 7.91 18.90 18.54
CA LYS A 77 8.75 19.34 19.67
C LYS A 77 8.24 20.61 20.34
N LEU A 78 7.70 21.56 19.58
CA LEU A 78 7.13 22.79 20.13
C LEU A 78 5.78 22.54 20.81
N GLU A 79 4.95 21.64 20.28
CA GLU A 79 3.69 21.21 20.90
C GLU A 79 3.91 20.40 22.19
N ASP A 80 4.95 19.56 22.25
CA ASP A 80 5.37 18.84 23.46
C ASP A 80 5.79 19.82 24.57
N VAL A 81 6.58 20.85 24.23
CA VAL A 81 6.97 21.91 25.17
C VAL A 81 5.75 22.70 25.66
N HIS A 82 4.78 22.97 24.78
CA HIS A 82 3.55 23.67 25.13
C HIS A 82 2.67 22.84 26.09
N SER A 83 2.56 21.53 25.84
CA SER A 83 1.76 20.61 26.66
C SER A 83 2.35 20.44 28.07
N ARG A 84 3.67 20.27 28.18
CA ARG A 84 4.37 20.17 29.47
C ARG A 84 4.22 21.44 30.32
N ARG A 85 4.21 22.62 29.71
CA ARG A 85 4.07 23.90 30.43
C ARG A 85 2.64 24.15 30.91
N LYS A 86 1.65 23.61 30.21
CA LYS A 86 0.23 23.65 30.60
C LYS A 86 -0.07 22.72 31.77
N GLU A 87 0.59 21.56 31.82
CA GLU A 87 0.51 20.61 32.94
C GLU A 87 1.18 21.14 34.21
N ALA A 88 2.31 21.85 34.08
CA ALA A 88 3.01 22.47 35.21
C ALA A 88 2.23 23.62 35.89
N ARG A 89 1.26 24.24 35.20
CA ARG A 89 0.41 25.31 35.78
C ARG A 89 -0.78 24.78 36.59
N ASN A 90 -1.10 23.48 36.49
CA ASN A 90 -2.31 22.90 37.08
C ASN A 90 -2.07 22.03 38.33
N SER A 91 -0.86 22.03 38.91
CA SER A 91 -0.53 21.22 40.09
C SER A 91 -0.09 22.08 41.30
N PRO A 92 -0.54 21.79 42.53
CA PRO A 92 -0.09 22.48 43.75
C PRO A 92 1.29 21.98 44.23
N PRO A 93 2.05 22.77 45.01
CA PRO A 93 3.46 22.49 45.27
C PRO A 93 3.64 21.48 46.41
N THR A 94 4.37 20.39 46.17
CA THR A 94 5.06 19.64 47.23
C THR A 94 6.39 19.09 46.71
N SER A 95 7.44 19.38 47.47
CA SER A 95 8.89 19.14 47.28
C SER A 95 9.31 17.66 47.42
N PRO A 96 10.59 17.28 47.23
CA PRO A 96 11.51 17.50 46.12
C PRO A 96 11.87 16.18 45.38
N GLU A 97 12.43 16.33 44.18
CA GLU A 97 13.02 15.28 43.32
C GLU A 97 13.64 14.05 44.01
N PRO A 98 13.58 12.92 43.30
CA PRO A 98 14.84 12.40 42.78
C PRO A 98 14.80 12.08 41.27
N ARG A 99 15.67 12.80 40.55
CA ARG A 99 16.52 12.32 39.46
C ARG A 99 15.83 11.66 38.26
N LEU A 100 15.72 12.47 37.21
CA LEU A 100 16.06 12.15 35.81
C LEU A 100 16.15 10.65 35.49
N LEU A 101 15.02 10.06 35.10
CA LEU A 101 15.03 8.93 34.19
C LEU A 101 14.40 9.39 32.87
N SER A 102 15.18 9.18 31.82
CA SER A 102 14.85 9.37 30.41
C SER A 102 13.41 8.93 30.09
N LEU A 103 12.53 9.87 29.78
CA LEU A 103 11.17 9.59 29.32
C LEU A 103 11.23 9.17 27.84
N SER A 104 11.12 7.85 27.65
CA SER A 104 10.72 7.19 26.40
C SER A 104 9.42 7.80 25.83
N PRO A 105 9.16 7.76 24.51
CA PRO A 105 7.88 8.20 23.94
C PRO A 105 6.72 7.41 24.54
N GLN A 106 5.58 8.05 24.83
CA GLN A 106 4.42 7.36 25.41
C GLN A 106 3.76 6.43 24.37
N PRO A 107 3.71 5.10 24.59
CA PRO A 107 3.18 4.11 23.64
C PRO A 107 1.68 4.20 23.32
N GLU A 108 0.92 5.03 24.03
CA GLU A 108 -0.55 5.02 23.93
C GLU A 108 -1.09 5.81 22.73
N ILE A 109 -0.39 6.85 22.26
CA ILE A 109 -0.87 7.72 21.18
C ILE A 109 -0.92 6.97 19.83
N GLY A 110 0.14 6.22 19.50
CA GLY A 110 0.18 5.46 18.25
C GLY A 110 -0.85 4.33 18.24
N LYS A 111 -1.05 3.67 19.38
CA LYS A 111 -2.07 2.63 19.55
C LYS A 111 -3.50 3.18 19.38
N GLU A 112 -3.83 4.33 19.96
CA GLU A 112 -5.13 4.99 19.75
C GLU A 112 -5.39 5.32 18.27
N HIS A 113 -4.35 5.78 17.56
CA HIS A 113 -4.46 6.02 16.12
C HIS A 113 -4.80 4.71 15.36
N GLN A 114 -4.14 3.59 15.69
CA GLN A 114 -4.45 2.30 15.09
C GLN A 114 -5.91 1.86 15.36
N ILE A 115 -6.43 2.08 16.57
CA ILE A 115 -7.83 1.77 16.92
C ILE A 115 -8.80 2.60 16.06
N ARG A 116 -8.53 3.91 15.84
CA ARG A 116 -9.35 4.73 14.94
C ARG A 116 -9.33 4.19 13.52
N CYS A 117 -8.16 3.83 13.01
CA CYS A 117 -8.03 3.25 11.67
C CYS A 117 -8.78 1.93 11.51
N TYR A 118 -8.80 1.08 12.55
CA TYR A 118 -9.59 -0.15 12.56
C TYR A 118 -11.08 0.14 12.32
N HIS A 119 -11.65 1.06 13.11
CA HIS A 119 -13.07 1.38 13.00
C HIS A 119 -13.40 2.01 11.65
N GLU A 120 -12.55 2.91 11.15
CA GLU A 120 -12.75 3.52 9.83
C GLU A 120 -12.70 2.47 8.71
N LEU A 121 -11.74 1.55 8.75
CA LEU A 121 -11.62 0.46 7.78
C LEU A 121 -12.86 -0.43 7.76
N VAL A 122 -13.33 -0.85 8.94
CA VAL A 122 -14.52 -1.71 9.08
C VAL A 122 -15.77 -0.96 8.63
N ASN A 123 -15.92 0.31 9.00
CA ASN A 123 -17.07 1.12 8.62
C ASN A 123 -17.15 1.35 7.10
N ASP A 124 -16.00 1.42 6.42
CA ASP A 124 -15.95 1.52 4.95
C ASP A 124 -16.00 0.15 4.24
N GLY A 125 -16.31 -0.94 4.94
CA GLY A 125 -16.47 -2.29 4.37
C GLY A 125 -15.17 -3.04 4.12
N GLY A 126 -14.03 -2.48 4.52
CA GLY A 126 -12.74 -3.15 4.49
C GLY A 126 -12.58 -4.16 5.63
N ARG A 127 -11.57 -5.04 5.52
CA ARG A 127 -11.29 -6.09 6.52
C ARG A 127 -9.94 -5.86 7.19
N PRO A 128 -9.89 -5.74 8.52
CA PRO A 128 -8.64 -5.62 9.24
C PRO A 128 -7.87 -6.96 9.23
N PRO A 129 -6.53 -6.96 9.24
CA PRO A 129 -5.73 -8.18 9.25
C PRO A 129 -5.88 -8.99 10.55
N CYS A 130 -6.27 -8.35 11.65
CA CYS A 130 -6.50 -8.99 12.95
C CYS A 130 -7.56 -8.24 13.77
N SER A 131 -7.96 -8.81 14.91
CA SER A 131 -8.89 -8.17 15.84
C SER A 131 -8.23 -7.09 16.70
N LEU A 132 -9.01 -6.16 17.25
CA LEU A 132 -8.52 -5.16 18.21
C LEU A 132 -7.87 -5.80 19.46
N GLU A 133 -8.38 -6.94 19.92
CA GLU A 133 -7.80 -7.68 21.06
C GLU A 133 -6.37 -8.18 20.77
N THR A 134 -6.03 -8.35 19.49
CA THR A 134 -4.69 -8.78 19.06
C THR A 134 -3.70 -7.61 19.08
N LEU A 135 -4.18 -6.36 18.98
CA LEU A 135 -3.33 -5.17 18.95
C LEU A 135 -2.44 -5.06 20.20
N ASP A 136 -2.99 -5.32 21.38
CA ASP A 136 -2.22 -5.34 22.64
C ASP A 136 -1.08 -6.36 22.62
N LYS A 137 -1.30 -7.51 22.00
CA LYS A 137 -0.30 -8.58 21.90
C LYS A 137 0.78 -8.21 20.89
N ILE A 138 0.38 -7.61 19.78
CA ILE A 138 1.30 -7.09 18.75
C ILE A 138 2.23 -6.03 19.36
N TYR A 139 1.69 -5.08 20.13
CA TYR A 139 2.52 -4.03 20.76
C TYR A 139 3.50 -4.56 21.81
N ARG A 140 3.14 -5.67 22.49
CA ARG A 140 4.03 -6.34 23.45
C ARG A 140 5.11 -7.17 22.78
N SER A 141 4.80 -7.81 21.65
CA SER A 141 5.72 -8.69 20.94
C SER A 141 5.52 -8.62 19.42
N PRO A 142 5.98 -7.55 18.75
CA PRO A 142 5.81 -7.36 17.31
C PRO A 142 6.32 -8.54 16.46
N SER A 143 7.45 -9.12 16.88
CA SER A 143 8.15 -10.18 16.17
C SER A 143 7.28 -11.45 15.99
N ASP A 144 6.42 -11.75 16.97
CA ASP A 144 5.55 -12.93 16.94
C ASP A 144 4.42 -12.81 15.90
N PHE A 145 4.15 -11.59 15.43
CA PHE A 145 3.06 -11.30 14.49
C PHE A 145 3.55 -10.86 13.11
N LEU A 146 4.86 -10.98 12.82
CA LEU A 146 5.41 -10.57 11.52
C LEU A 146 4.81 -11.35 10.35
N GLU A 147 4.50 -12.63 10.52
CA GLU A 147 3.84 -13.42 9.47
C GLU A 147 2.43 -12.91 9.17
N LEU A 148 1.65 -12.64 10.23
CA LEU A 148 0.29 -12.10 10.13
C LEU A 148 0.26 -10.72 9.46
N LEU A 149 1.23 -9.88 9.80
CA LEU A 149 1.35 -8.51 9.31
C LEU A 149 2.16 -8.42 8.01
N GLY A 150 2.75 -9.53 7.54
CA GLY A 150 3.64 -9.58 6.38
C GLY A 150 3.14 -8.89 5.12
N PRO A 151 1.85 -9.00 4.72
CA PRO A 151 1.32 -8.26 3.58
C PRO A 151 1.40 -6.73 3.72
N TRP A 152 1.51 -6.23 4.95
CA TRP A 152 1.40 -4.82 5.31
C TRP A 152 2.71 -4.24 5.84
N ILE A 153 3.68 -5.07 6.24
CA ILE A 153 4.98 -4.60 6.74
C ILE A 153 5.93 -4.32 5.58
N GLU A 154 6.48 -3.12 5.55
CA GLU A 154 7.41 -2.69 4.50
C GLU A 154 8.88 -2.91 4.87
N ASN A 155 9.19 -2.85 6.17
CA ASN A 155 10.52 -3.09 6.72
C ASN A 155 10.46 -4.28 7.70
N PRO A 156 11.20 -5.38 7.45
CA PRO A 156 11.17 -6.56 8.31
C PRO A 156 11.76 -6.34 9.72
N ALA A 157 12.38 -5.18 9.99
CA ALA A 157 12.84 -4.80 11.32
C ALA A 157 12.20 -3.47 11.80
N PRO A 158 10.89 -3.45 12.12
CA PRO A 158 10.27 -2.33 12.80
C PRO A 158 10.97 -2.13 14.15
N ARG A 159 11.56 -0.95 14.37
CA ARG A 159 12.19 -0.62 15.65
C ARG A 159 11.15 -0.23 16.70
N ASP A 160 10.00 0.26 16.23
CA ASP A 160 8.88 0.70 17.05
C ASP A 160 7.59 -0.05 16.67
N PRO A 161 6.79 -0.55 17.62
CA PRO A 161 5.44 -1.04 17.38
C PRO A 161 4.54 -0.08 16.59
N ASP A 162 4.73 1.23 16.73
CA ASP A 162 3.96 2.23 16.00
C ASP A 162 4.27 2.24 14.49
N ASP A 163 5.46 1.79 14.08
CA ASP A 163 5.88 1.67 12.67
C ASP A 163 5.24 0.46 11.95
N LEU A 164 4.59 -0.43 12.69
CA LEU A 164 3.94 -1.62 12.12
C LEU A 164 2.76 -1.25 11.23
N GLY A 165 2.07 -0.14 11.54
CA GLY A 165 0.91 0.31 10.78
C GLY A 165 -0.20 -0.75 10.69
N VAL A 166 -0.46 -1.46 11.81
CA VAL A 166 -1.31 -2.66 11.89
C VAL A 166 -2.65 -2.49 11.18
N PHE A 167 -3.30 -1.35 11.37
CA PHE A 167 -4.57 -0.99 10.76
C PHE A 167 -4.48 0.23 9.84
N SER A 168 -3.54 1.15 10.08
CA SER A 168 -3.38 2.35 9.25
C SER A 168 -2.94 2.03 7.81
N ARG A 169 -2.05 1.05 7.60
CA ARG A 169 -1.63 0.63 6.24
C ARG A 169 -2.75 -0.10 5.48
N PRO A 170 -3.47 -1.09 6.06
CA PRO A 170 -4.66 -1.65 5.42
C PRO A 170 -5.72 -0.59 5.07
N LEU A 171 -5.97 0.38 5.95
CA LEU A 171 -6.89 1.49 5.68
C LEU A 171 -6.44 2.35 4.50
N ALA A 172 -5.17 2.77 4.49
CA ALA A 172 -4.61 3.52 3.37
C ALA A 172 -4.76 2.76 2.04
N ARG A 173 -4.50 1.46 2.06
CA ARG A 173 -4.65 0.60 0.89
C ARG A 173 -6.11 0.46 0.44
N TRP A 174 -7.03 0.34 1.37
CA TRP A 174 -8.46 0.29 1.08
C TRP A 174 -8.96 1.60 0.45
N LYS A 175 -8.49 2.76 0.95
CA LYS A 175 -8.78 4.07 0.34
C LYS A 175 -8.24 4.21 -1.08
N GLU A 176 -7.05 3.64 -1.36
CA GLU A 176 -6.55 3.55 -2.74
C GLU A 176 -7.47 2.75 -3.64
N PHE A 177 -7.94 1.61 -3.16
CA PHE A 177 -8.92 0.81 -3.88
C PHE A 177 -10.19 1.61 -4.15
N ARG A 178 -10.74 2.32 -3.16
CA ARG A 178 -11.92 3.19 -3.35
C ARG A 178 -11.71 4.23 -4.44
N ARG A 179 -10.56 4.92 -4.41
CA ARG A 179 -10.20 5.88 -5.45
C ARG A 179 -10.12 5.18 -6.80
N TRP A 180 -9.38 4.08 -6.91
CA TRP A 180 -9.24 3.32 -8.15
C TRP A 180 -10.61 2.83 -8.69
N GLN A 181 -11.51 2.39 -7.80
CA GLN A 181 -12.87 1.97 -8.12
C GLN A 181 -13.70 3.10 -8.75
N HIS A 182 -13.58 4.32 -8.21
CA HIS A 182 -14.23 5.52 -8.73
C HIS A 182 -13.65 5.98 -10.08
N HIS A 183 -12.32 5.98 -10.21
CA HIS A 183 -11.63 6.38 -11.44
C HIS A 183 -12.05 5.48 -12.62
N ASN A 184 -12.06 4.15 -12.44
CA ASN A 184 -12.48 3.20 -13.47
C ASN A 184 -13.97 3.30 -13.86
N ARG A 185 -14.78 4.05 -13.09
CA ARG A 185 -16.19 4.36 -13.39
C ARG A 185 -16.38 5.76 -13.99
N GLY A 186 -15.31 6.53 -14.17
CA GLY A 186 -15.38 7.92 -14.64
C GLY A 186 -16.03 8.88 -13.64
N SER A 187 -16.10 8.52 -12.35
CA SER A 187 -16.60 9.38 -11.29
C SER A 187 -15.42 10.08 -10.63
N ILE A 188 -15.25 11.37 -10.87
CA ILE A 188 -14.28 12.19 -10.13
C ILE A 188 -14.89 12.46 -8.75
N SER A 189 -14.22 12.00 -7.69
CA SER A 189 -14.60 12.36 -6.32
C SER A 189 -14.27 13.84 -6.05
N THR A 190 -14.76 14.38 -4.93
CA THR A 190 -14.71 15.81 -4.56
C THR A 190 -13.34 16.47 -4.69
N ALA A 191 -13.27 17.81 -4.63
CA ALA A 191 -12.03 18.59 -4.88
C ALA A 191 -10.78 18.15 -4.08
N ASP A 192 -10.96 17.56 -2.88
CA ASP A 192 -9.88 17.01 -2.06
C ASP A 192 -9.33 15.65 -2.55
N ASP A 193 -10.00 15.00 -3.51
CA ASP A 193 -9.62 13.73 -4.16
C ASP A 193 -9.04 13.96 -5.57
N SER A 194 -8.40 15.10 -5.80
CA SER A 194 -7.72 15.36 -7.07
C SER A 194 -6.67 14.27 -7.35
N PRO A 195 -6.59 13.73 -8.58
CA PRO A 195 -5.55 12.77 -8.97
C PRO A 195 -4.13 13.27 -8.68
N ALA A 196 -3.90 14.59 -8.70
CA ALA A 196 -2.61 15.17 -8.36
C ALA A 196 -2.28 15.05 -6.86
N ALA A 197 -3.25 15.33 -5.98
CA ALA A 197 -3.09 15.18 -4.54
C ALA A 197 -2.84 13.70 -4.16
N PHE A 198 -3.52 12.77 -4.84
CA PHE A 198 -3.29 11.34 -4.68
C PHE A 198 -1.87 10.91 -5.09
N VAL A 199 -1.41 11.33 -6.26
CA VAL A 199 -0.05 11.02 -6.75
C VAL A 199 1.01 11.55 -5.79
N GLU A 200 0.82 12.76 -5.28
CA GLU A 200 1.74 13.40 -4.33
C GLU A 200 1.70 12.75 -2.94
N GLU A 201 0.52 12.41 -2.41
CA GLU A 201 0.38 11.60 -1.19
C GLU A 201 1.11 10.26 -1.34
N LYS A 202 0.94 9.59 -2.49
CA LYS A 202 1.61 8.33 -2.81
C LYS A 202 3.12 8.47 -2.93
N ARG A 203 3.60 9.55 -3.54
CA ARG A 203 5.01 9.89 -3.64
C ARG A 203 5.63 10.00 -2.25
N ARG A 204 5.05 10.85 -1.39
CA ARG A 204 5.52 11.06 -0.01
C ARG A 204 5.53 9.76 0.79
N TYR A 205 4.50 8.93 0.64
CA TYR A 205 4.43 7.63 1.30
C TYR A 205 5.53 6.67 0.84
N LEU A 206 5.76 6.55 -0.47
CA LEU A 206 6.79 5.65 -0.99
C LEU A 206 8.21 6.16 -0.68
N GLU A 207 8.41 7.48 -0.67
CA GLU A 207 9.67 8.11 -0.29
C GLU A 207 9.97 7.93 1.19
N SER A 208 8.99 8.19 2.08
CA SER A 208 9.17 8.00 3.53
C SER A 208 9.43 6.54 3.92
N THR A 209 9.03 5.60 3.07
CA THR A 209 9.24 4.15 3.27
C THR A 209 10.50 3.63 2.57
N GLY A 210 11.36 4.53 2.07
CA GLY A 210 12.65 4.19 1.47
C GLY A 210 12.58 3.65 0.03
N ASN A 211 11.39 3.67 -0.59
CA ASN A 211 11.10 3.21 -1.94
C ASN A 211 11.21 4.35 -2.99
N TRP A 212 12.15 5.27 -2.78
CA TRP A 212 12.38 6.44 -3.64
C TRP A 212 12.62 6.08 -5.10
N SER A 213 13.20 4.90 -5.38
CA SER A 213 13.47 4.47 -6.76
C SER A 213 12.19 4.38 -7.58
N ILE A 214 11.07 4.00 -6.96
CA ILE A 214 9.77 3.87 -7.62
C ILE A 214 9.19 5.25 -7.95
N THR A 215 9.35 6.23 -7.06
CA THR A 215 8.77 7.58 -7.25
C THR A 215 9.54 8.43 -8.24
N THR A 216 10.83 8.14 -8.44
CA THR A 216 11.70 8.80 -9.42
C THR A 216 11.55 8.25 -10.84
N GLU A 217 10.79 7.17 -11.04
CA GLU A 217 10.60 6.60 -12.39
C GLU A 217 9.76 7.55 -13.27
N PRO A 218 10.13 7.75 -14.55
CA PRO A 218 9.43 8.68 -15.46
C PRO A 218 7.94 8.39 -15.65
N TYR A 219 7.53 7.14 -15.40
CA TYR A 219 6.14 6.66 -15.53
C TYR A 219 5.43 6.53 -14.19
N PHE A 220 6.03 6.96 -13.08
CA PHE A 220 5.42 6.85 -11.74
C PHE A 220 4.06 7.55 -11.70
N GLU A 221 4.00 8.82 -12.11
CA GLU A 221 2.74 9.57 -12.12
C GLU A 221 1.71 8.96 -13.05
N GLU A 222 2.14 8.49 -14.23
CA GLU A 222 1.24 7.82 -15.17
C GLU A 222 0.70 6.53 -14.57
N THR A 223 1.52 5.76 -13.86
CA THR A 223 1.12 4.51 -13.19
C THR A 223 0.17 4.78 -12.04
N MET A 224 0.43 5.81 -11.21
CA MET A 224 -0.46 6.20 -10.13
C MET A 224 -1.80 6.76 -10.63
N ARG A 225 -1.80 7.41 -11.80
CA ARG A 225 -3.03 7.86 -12.49
C ARG A 225 -3.65 6.76 -13.35
N SER A 226 -3.02 5.59 -13.45
CA SER A 226 -3.42 4.56 -14.40
C SER A 226 -4.67 3.84 -13.91
N MET A 227 -5.64 3.75 -14.82
CA MET A 227 -6.84 2.94 -14.69
C MET A 227 -6.55 1.52 -15.18
N GLU A 228 -7.41 0.57 -14.83
CA GLU A 228 -7.39 -0.76 -15.47
C GLU A 228 -7.54 -0.61 -16.99
N VAL A 229 -8.36 0.35 -17.43
CA VAL A 229 -8.50 0.74 -18.84
C VAL A 229 -8.43 2.27 -18.96
N LYS A 230 -7.29 2.78 -19.46
CA LYS A 230 -7.10 4.21 -19.76
C LYS A 230 -8.13 4.68 -20.78
N ASP A 231 -8.87 5.75 -20.46
CA ASP A 231 -9.94 6.35 -21.25
C ASP A 231 -11.05 5.35 -21.68
N GLY A 232 -11.18 4.24 -20.94
CA GLY A 232 -12.11 3.17 -21.24
C GLY A 232 -13.52 3.42 -20.70
N SER A 233 -14.51 2.86 -21.39
CA SER A 233 -15.86 2.70 -20.85
C SER A 233 -15.89 1.70 -19.68
N PHE A 234 -16.89 1.83 -18.81
CA PHE A 234 -17.12 0.88 -17.71
C PHE A 234 -17.22 -0.58 -18.19
N ALA A 235 -17.77 -0.82 -19.39
CA ALA A 235 -17.85 -2.17 -19.96
C ALA A 235 -16.47 -2.73 -20.34
N GLN A 236 -15.55 -1.88 -20.80
CA GLN A 236 -14.16 -2.29 -21.04
C GLN A 236 -13.44 -2.59 -19.73
N TYR A 237 -13.67 -1.77 -18.70
CA TYR A 237 -13.16 -2.02 -17.35
C TYR A 237 -13.62 -3.39 -16.82
N GLU A 238 -14.92 -3.68 -16.83
CA GLU A 238 -15.43 -4.97 -16.37
C GLU A 238 -14.83 -6.15 -17.16
N LYS A 239 -14.63 -5.99 -18.47
CA LYS A 239 -14.01 -7.01 -19.32
C LYS A 239 -12.54 -7.23 -18.95
N ALA A 240 -11.80 -6.16 -18.71
CA ALA A 240 -10.40 -6.21 -18.32
C ALA A 240 -10.23 -6.87 -16.94
N ALA A 241 -11.06 -6.48 -15.97
CA ALA A 241 -11.11 -7.07 -14.65
C ALA A 241 -11.32 -8.60 -14.69
N ARG A 242 -12.30 -9.07 -15.48
CA ARG A 242 -12.53 -10.50 -15.69
C ARG A 242 -11.34 -11.21 -16.33
N HIS A 243 -10.71 -10.58 -17.32
CA HIS A 243 -9.55 -11.16 -18.00
C HIS A 243 -8.35 -11.30 -17.05
N ARG A 244 -8.08 -10.26 -16.26
CA ARG A 244 -7.00 -10.26 -15.26
C ARG A 244 -7.23 -11.30 -14.20
N LEU A 245 -8.40 -11.32 -13.57
CA LEU A 245 -8.75 -12.34 -12.58
C LEU A 245 -8.62 -13.76 -13.15
N ALA A 246 -9.06 -14.00 -14.39
CA ALA A 246 -8.89 -15.30 -15.04
C ALA A 246 -7.41 -15.67 -15.27
N LYS A 247 -6.56 -14.70 -15.65
CA LYS A 247 -5.10 -14.88 -15.77
C LYS A 247 -4.48 -15.27 -14.43
N HIS A 248 -4.98 -14.73 -13.32
CA HIS A 248 -4.58 -15.05 -11.95
C HIS A 248 -5.31 -16.29 -11.37
N GLY A 249 -6.00 -17.06 -12.21
CA GLY A 249 -6.62 -18.34 -11.83
C GLY A 249 -8.00 -18.23 -11.19
N PHE A 250 -8.55 -17.02 -11.03
CA PHE A 250 -9.88 -16.80 -10.49
C PHE A 250 -10.95 -17.00 -11.58
N ARG A 251 -11.81 -18.01 -11.41
CA ARG A 251 -12.76 -18.45 -12.45
C ARG A 251 -14.23 -18.19 -12.13
N GLU A 252 -14.53 -17.52 -11.02
CA GLU A 252 -15.91 -17.24 -10.67
C GLU A 252 -16.52 -16.21 -11.62
N VAL A 253 -17.78 -16.44 -12.00
CA VAL A 253 -18.55 -15.48 -12.79
C VAL A 253 -19.13 -14.42 -11.85
N PHE A 254 -18.83 -13.16 -12.13
CA PHE A 254 -19.36 -12.00 -11.42
C PHE A 254 -19.78 -10.91 -12.41
N ARG A 255 -20.43 -9.86 -11.92
CA ARG A 255 -20.72 -8.63 -12.68
C ARG A 255 -20.47 -7.44 -11.78
N LEU A 256 -19.67 -6.49 -12.25
CA LEU A 256 -19.48 -5.22 -11.57
C LEU A 256 -20.68 -4.31 -11.84
N LEU A 257 -21.05 -3.50 -10.85
CA LEU A 257 -22.10 -2.49 -11.00
C LEU A 257 -21.48 -1.11 -11.18
N LYS A 258 -22.12 -0.32 -12.03
CA LYS A 258 -21.66 1.03 -12.35
C LYS A 258 -21.66 1.94 -11.12
N ASP A 259 -22.61 1.76 -10.22
CA ASP A 259 -22.60 2.39 -8.90
C ASP A 259 -22.02 1.39 -7.88
N PRO A 260 -20.84 1.66 -7.28
CA PRO A 260 -20.21 0.75 -6.33
C PRO A 260 -21.06 0.56 -5.07
N ARG A 261 -21.90 1.53 -4.69
CA ARG A 261 -22.77 1.46 -3.50
C ARG A 261 -23.88 0.40 -3.64
N GLN A 262 -24.15 -0.05 -4.86
CA GLN A 262 -25.14 -1.09 -5.14
C GLN A 262 -24.51 -2.49 -5.18
N GLN A 263 -23.17 -2.58 -5.15
CA GLN A 263 -22.50 -3.88 -5.17
C GLN A 263 -22.71 -4.60 -3.84
N ASN A 264 -22.89 -5.91 -3.92
CA ASN A 264 -22.84 -6.72 -2.71
C ASN A 264 -21.39 -6.91 -2.27
N GLU A 265 -21.22 -7.25 -0.99
CA GLU A 265 -19.92 -7.43 -0.36
C GLU A 265 -19.01 -8.43 -1.10
N ARG A 266 -19.56 -9.55 -1.62
CA ARG A 266 -18.75 -10.52 -2.37
C ARG A 266 -18.17 -9.90 -3.65
N VAL A 267 -18.98 -9.20 -4.43
CA VAL A 267 -18.56 -8.60 -5.70
C VAL A 267 -17.55 -7.47 -5.45
N GLU A 268 -17.74 -6.71 -4.37
CA GLU A 268 -16.79 -5.69 -3.93
C GLU A 268 -15.42 -6.28 -3.57
N TRP A 269 -15.40 -7.41 -2.84
CA TRP A 269 -14.15 -8.12 -2.54
C TRP A 269 -13.51 -8.77 -3.78
N ILE A 270 -14.30 -9.23 -4.75
CA ILE A 270 -13.78 -9.69 -6.04
C ILE A 270 -13.12 -8.52 -6.80
N GLU A 271 -13.71 -7.33 -6.74
CA GLU A 271 -13.14 -6.14 -7.35
C GLU A 271 -11.86 -5.68 -6.62
N TYR A 272 -11.84 -5.75 -5.29
CA TYR A 272 -10.63 -5.48 -4.50
C TYR A 272 -9.51 -6.48 -4.83
N LEU A 273 -9.84 -7.76 -4.98
CA LEU A 273 -8.87 -8.78 -5.43
C LEU A 273 -8.31 -8.44 -6.81
N GLU A 274 -9.16 -7.98 -7.74
CA GLU A 274 -8.70 -7.55 -9.06
C GLU A 274 -7.71 -6.39 -8.97
N PHE A 275 -8.00 -5.40 -8.12
CA PHE A 275 -7.12 -4.27 -7.86
C PHE A 275 -5.75 -4.73 -7.33
N GLU A 276 -5.72 -5.68 -6.41
CA GLU A 276 -4.45 -6.24 -5.90
C GLU A 276 -3.72 -7.07 -6.99
N CYS A 277 -4.44 -7.78 -7.86
CA CYS A 277 -3.86 -8.45 -9.03
C CYS A 277 -3.28 -7.46 -10.05
N TRP A 278 -3.92 -6.31 -10.25
CA TRP A 278 -3.41 -5.25 -11.13
C TRP A 278 -2.06 -4.75 -10.62
N TRP A 279 -1.98 -4.45 -9.32
CA TRP A 279 -0.72 -4.05 -8.69
C TRP A 279 0.35 -5.14 -8.76
N GLN A 280 -0.05 -6.42 -8.66
CA GLN A 280 0.89 -7.53 -8.83
C GLN A 280 1.48 -7.55 -10.25
N ASP A 281 0.66 -7.37 -11.28
CA ASP A 281 1.13 -7.28 -12.67
C ASP A 281 2.03 -6.05 -12.91
N VAL A 282 1.71 -4.89 -12.31
CA VAL A 282 2.54 -3.68 -12.37
C VAL A 282 3.90 -3.91 -11.71
N ASN A 283 3.92 -4.46 -10.49
CA ASN A 283 5.15 -4.70 -9.76
C ASN A 283 6.03 -5.75 -10.44
N ALA A 284 5.43 -6.80 -11.01
CA ALA A 284 6.14 -7.79 -11.80
C ALA A 284 6.81 -7.15 -13.03
N GLN A 285 6.15 -6.21 -13.71
CA GLN A 285 6.78 -5.47 -14.82
C GLN A 285 7.96 -4.62 -14.35
N THR A 286 7.86 -3.94 -13.21
CA THR A 286 8.96 -3.15 -12.62
C THR A 286 10.17 -4.04 -12.30
N VAL A 287 9.95 -5.23 -11.72
CA VAL A 287 11.01 -6.23 -11.49
C VAL A 287 11.69 -6.61 -12.81
N GLN A 288 10.92 -6.91 -13.86
CA GLN A 288 11.47 -7.27 -15.16
C GLN A 288 12.28 -6.13 -15.81
N ARG A 289 11.89 -4.86 -15.60
CA ARG A 289 12.63 -3.70 -16.11
C ARG A 289 13.99 -3.53 -15.45
N HIS A 290 14.10 -3.78 -14.15
CA HIS A 290 15.39 -3.64 -13.44
C HIS A 290 16.28 -4.90 -13.53
N LYS A 291 15.72 -6.04 -13.95
CA LYS A 291 16.44 -7.31 -14.04
C LYS A 291 17.73 -7.24 -14.89
N PRO A 292 17.77 -6.60 -16.08
CA PRO A 292 19.00 -6.56 -16.88
C PRO A 292 20.14 -5.80 -16.19
N SER A 293 19.85 -4.68 -15.52
CA SER A 293 20.85 -3.92 -14.77
C SER A 293 21.36 -4.72 -13.56
N HIS A 294 20.47 -5.43 -12.89
CA HIS A 294 20.82 -6.35 -11.83
C HIS A 294 21.77 -7.45 -12.31
N ASP A 295 21.39 -8.18 -13.36
CA ASP A 295 22.16 -9.29 -13.90
C ASP A 295 23.56 -8.83 -14.37
N ALA A 296 23.65 -7.65 -14.99
CA ALA A 296 24.92 -7.06 -15.41
C ALA A 296 25.82 -6.68 -14.22
N ALA A 297 25.23 -6.11 -13.16
CA ALA A 297 25.96 -5.78 -11.94
C ALA A 297 26.47 -7.04 -11.22
N TRP A 298 25.65 -8.10 -11.18
CA TRP A 298 26.04 -9.40 -10.64
C TRP A 298 27.18 -10.03 -11.43
N GLU A 299 27.07 -10.05 -12.77
CA GLU A 299 28.13 -10.57 -13.64
C GLU A 299 29.45 -9.81 -13.45
N LYS A 300 29.39 -8.48 -13.30
CA LYS A 300 30.57 -7.65 -13.01
C LYS A 300 31.19 -8.00 -11.66
N LEU A 301 30.38 -8.22 -10.62
CA LEU A 301 30.85 -8.61 -9.30
C LEU A 301 31.54 -9.98 -9.35
N VAL A 302 30.94 -10.96 -10.02
CA VAL A 302 31.54 -12.29 -10.23
C VAL A 302 32.88 -12.18 -10.96
N LYS A 303 32.94 -11.42 -12.07
CA LYS A 303 34.17 -11.21 -12.85
C LYS A 303 35.28 -10.52 -12.07
N SER A 304 34.95 -9.73 -11.05
CA SER A 304 35.96 -9.08 -10.20
C SER A 304 36.73 -10.04 -9.30
N GLY A 305 36.26 -11.28 -9.13
CA GLY A 305 36.94 -12.31 -8.34
C GLY A 305 36.93 -12.07 -6.83
N VAL A 306 36.14 -11.12 -6.34
CA VAL A 306 36.04 -10.77 -4.91
C VAL A 306 35.13 -11.70 -4.11
N LEU A 307 34.32 -12.51 -4.79
CA LEU A 307 33.41 -13.47 -4.17
C LEU A 307 34.19 -14.69 -3.66
N ARG A 308 33.78 -15.19 -2.49
CA ARG A 308 34.30 -16.46 -1.97
C ARG A 308 33.75 -17.62 -2.79
N THR A 309 34.46 -18.75 -2.79
CA THR A 309 34.01 -19.95 -3.52
C THR A 309 32.66 -20.43 -2.98
N GLY A 310 31.65 -20.50 -3.86
CA GLY A 310 30.29 -20.93 -3.50
C GLY A 310 29.41 -19.85 -2.89
N GLU A 311 29.90 -18.61 -2.77
CA GLU A 311 29.11 -17.47 -2.26
C GLU A 311 28.02 -17.09 -3.26
N THR A 312 26.77 -17.05 -2.79
CA THR A 312 25.60 -16.64 -3.58
C THR A 312 25.21 -15.20 -3.29
N GLU A 313 24.24 -14.69 -4.04
CA GLU A 313 23.71 -13.34 -3.83
C GLU A 313 23.07 -13.21 -2.43
N GLU A 314 22.36 -14.26 -2.00
CA GLU A 314 21.71 -14.36 -0.70
C GLU A 314 22.70 -14.26 0.47
N ASP A 315 23.89 -14.82 0.31
CA ASP A 315 24.95 -14.75 1.32
C ASP A 315 25.44 -13.30 1.54
N LEU A 316 25.44 -12.48 0.48
CA LEU A 316 25.81 -11.07 0.55
C LEU A 316 24.76 -10.22 1.29
N PHE A 317 23.48 -10.62 1.23
CA PHE A 317 22.39 -9.91 1.90
C PHE A 317 22.20 -10.30 3.37
N THR A 318 22.63 -11.51 3.73
CA THR A 318 22.43 -12.06 5.08
C THR A 318 23.64 -11.83 5.98
N SER A 319 24.79 -11.44 5.41
CA SER A 319 25.98 -11.12 6.20
C SER A 319 25.74 -9.90 7.09
N PRO A 320 25.93 -10.01 8.42
CA PRO A 320 25.85 -8.85 9.29
C PRO A 320 26.87 -7.84 8.81
N ILE A 321 26.40 -6.63 8.49
CA ILE A 321 27.28 -5.48 8.31
C ILE A 321 28.04 -5.36 9.62
N SER A 322 29.30 -5.79 9.63
CA SER A 322 30.17 -5.65 10.79
C SER A 322 30.14 -4.21 11.27
N ASP A 323 30.29 -4.07 12.59
CA ASP A 323 30.40 -2.84 13.36
C ASP A 323 30.91 -1.65 12.51
N PRO A 324 30.19 -0.51 12.42
CA PRO A 324 30.62 0.64 11.62
C PRO A 324 32.02 1.16 11.97
N ASP A 325 32.54 0.81 13.16
CA ASP A 325 33.90 1.12 13.62
C ASP A 325 35.01 0.19 13.06
N GLN A 326 34.66 -0.91 12.38
CA GLN A 326 35.60 -1.80 11.68
C GLN A 326 35.43 -1.73 10.16
N GLN A 327 35.37 -0.51 9.64
CA GLN A 327 35.31 -0.22 8.21
C GLN A 327 36.65 -0.53 7.54
N ASN A 328 36.97 -1.82 7.40
CA ASN A 328 38.03 -2.27 6.53
C ASN A 328 37.60 -1.93 5.09
N ASN A 329 38.23 -0.93 4.49
CA ASN A 329 38.09 -0.61 3.07
C ASN A 329 38.80 -1.66 2.21
N THR A 330 38.33 -2.91 2.28
CA THR A 330 38.84 -3.93 1.38
C THR A 330 38.27 -3.68 -0.02
N PRO A 331 39.01 -3.99 -1.10
CA PRO A 331 38.47 -3.96 -2.46
C PRO A 331 37.20 -4.81 -2.61
N ARG A 332 37.07 -5.85 -1.78
CA ARG A 332 35.87 -6.69 -1.71
C ARG A 332 34.67 -5.91 -1.17
N ASP A 333 34.82 -5.21 -0.05
CA ASP A 333 33.71 -4.48 0.58
C ASP A 333 33.26 -3.31 -0.31
N GLU A 334 34.18 -2.66 -1.02
CA GLU A 334 33.85 -1.64 -2.01
C GLU A 334 33.07 -2.23 -3.20
N ALA A 335 33.51 -3.38 -3.74
CA ALA A 335 32.81 -4.05 -4.83
C ALA A 335 31.40 -4.51 -4.42
N ILE A 336 31.25 -5.05 -3.20
CA ILE A 336 29.93 -5.44 -2.66
C ILE A 336 29.05 -4.20 -2.46
N ARG A 337 29.54 -3.11 -1.85
CA ARG A 337 28.76 -1.87 -1.73
C ARG A 337 28.36 -1.31 -3.09
N GLY A 338 29.27 -1.34 -4.06
CA GLY A 338 29.01 -0.93 -5.44
C GLY A 338 27.92 -1.76 -6.10
N PHE A 339 27.94 -3.08 -5.91
CA PHE A 339 26.87 -3.98 -6.35
C PHE A 339 25.55 -3.65 -5.65
N MET A 340 25.54 -3.55 -4.32
CA MET A 340 24.36 -3.24 -3.50
C MET A 340 23.68 -1.93 -3.91
N GLY A 341 24.47 -0.92 -4.25
CA GLY A 341 23.98 0.36 -4.77
C GLY A 341 23.38 0.22 -6.17
N GLN A 342 24.07 -0.45 -7.10
CA GLN A 342 23.59 -0.68 -8.47
C GLN A 342 22.34 -1.55 -8.54
N THR A 343 22.16 -2.48 -7.59
CA THR A 343 21.01 -3.40 -7.58
C THR A 343 19.87 -2.96 -6.68
N LYS A 344 19.99 -1.82 -5.98
CA LYS A 344 18.97 -1.35 -5.02
C LYS A 344 17.56 -1.32 -5.65
N ALA A 345 17.41 -0.71 -6.82
CA ALA A 345 16.11 -0.59 -7.48
C ALA A 345 15.46 -1.96 -7.80
N TYR A 346 16.26 -2.94 -8.25
CA TYR A 346 15.76 -4.30 -8.48
C TYR A 346 15.32 -4.99 -7.18
N ARG A 347 16.13 -4.85 -6.12
CA ARG A 347 15.83 -5.47 -4.81
C ARG A 347 14.59 -4.87 -4.16
N ASP A 348 14.45 -3.55 -4.22
CA ASP A 348 13.27 -2.84 -3.74
C ASP A 348 12.03 -3.28 -4.52
N ALA A 349 12.12 -3.34 -5.86
CA ALA A 349 11.03 -3.82 -6.71
C ALA A 349 10.65 -5.28 -6.38
N LYS A 350 11.63 -6.15 -6.13
CA LYS A 350 11.40 -7.53 -5.70
C LYS A 350 10.73 -7.63 -4.35
N ALA A 351 11.15 -6.84 -3.37
CA ALA A 351 10.52 -6.79 -2.06
C ALA A 351 9.06 -6.34 -2.16
N VAL A 352 8.77 -5.33 -2.99
CA VAL A 352 7.41 -4.87 -3.27
C VAL A 352 6.57 -5.95 -3.96
N GLU A 353 7.11 -6.66 -4.96
CA GLU A 353 6.42 -7.76 -5.67
C GLU A 353 6.08 -8.93 -4.74
N CYS A 354 7.02 -9.32 -3.87
CA CYS A 354 6.79 -10.36 -2.86
C CYS A 354 5.66 -9.98 -1.90
N ARG A 355 5.68 -8.74 -1.35
CA ARG A 355 4.60 -8.23 -0.48
C ARG A 355 3.26 -8.18 -1.20
N GLN A 356 3.27 -7.76 -2.45
CA GLN A 356 2.05 -7.70 -3.25
C GLN A 356 1.44 -9.08 -3.47
N SER A 357 2.26 -10.11 -3.66
CA SER A 357 1.80 -11.50 -3.73
C SER A 357 1.15 -11.96 -2.41
N LEU A 358 1.72 -11.57 -1.27
CA LEU A 358 1.11 -11.83 0.05
C LEU A 358 -0.24 -11.11 0.21
N ARG A 359 -0.40 -9.89 -0.31
CA ARG A 359 -1.69 -9.17 -0.29
C ARG A 359 -2.74 -9.84 -1.15
N VAL A 360 -2.39 -10.33 -2.33
CA VAL A 360 -3.31 -11.08 -3.19
C VAL A 360 -3.78 -12.35 -2.50
N GLN A 361 -2.88 -13.12 -1.87
CA GLN A 361 -3.24 -14.30 -1.08
C GLN A 361 -4.12 -13.93 0.11
N TRP A 362 -3.79 -12.85 0.82
CA TRP A 362 -4.61 -12.36 1.91
C TRP A 362 -6.02 -11.99 1.45
N ALA A 363 -6.16 -11.23 0.35
CA ALA A 363 -7.46 -10.82 -0.20
C ALA A 363 -8.31 -12.03 -0.63
N LEU A 364 -7.68 -13.06 -1.23
CA LEU A 364 -8.34 -14.32 -1.54
C LEU A 364 -8.90 -15.01 -0.29
N ASN A 365 -8.12 -15.05 0.79
CA ASN A 365 -8.53 -15.65 2.06
C ASN A 365 -9.62 -14.85 2.78
N GLN A 366 -9.71 -13.54 2.52
CA GLN A 366 -10.74 -12.67 3.09
C GLN A 366 -12.07 -12.70 2.34
N MET A 367 -12.14 -13.35 1.17
CA MET A 367 -13.36 -13.34 0.39
C MET A 367 -14.54 -13.93 1.19
N PRO A 368 -15.72 -13.28 1.17
CA PRO A 368 -16.95 -13.85 1.73
C PRO A 368 -17.22 -15.24 1.14
N LYS A 369 -18.11 -16.05 1.74
CA LYS A 369 -18.53 -17.30 1.09
C LYS A 369 -19.40 -16.99 -0.13
N LYS A 370 -19.35 -17.85 -1.15
CA LYS A 370 -20.27 -17.73 -2.28
C LYS A 370 -21.69 -17.95 -1.74
N PRO A 371 -22.66 -17.07 -2.02
CA PRO A 371 -24.03 -17.33 -1.63
C PRO A 371 -24.45 -18.64 -2.29
N GLU A 372 -24.75 -19.65 -1.47
CA GLU A 372 -25.40 -20.85 -1.97
C GLU A 372 -26.73 -20.40 -2.56
N VAL A 373 -26.90 -20.62 -3.87
CA VAL A 373 -28.20 -20.43 -4.49
C VAL A 373 -29.12 -21.43 -3.81
N ALA A 374 -29.98 -20.95 -2.93
CA ALA A 374 -30.99 -21.76 -2.27
C ALA A 374 -31.70 -22.59 -3.35
N ARG A 375 -31.45 -23.90 -3.36
CA ARG A 375 -32.24 -24.83 -4.16
C ARG A 375 -33.66 -24.67 -3.65
N LYS A 376 -34.49 -23.97 -4.42
CA LYS A 376 -35.93 -23.89 -4.15
C LYS A 376 -36.40 -25.33 -3.94
N PRO A 377 -37.11 -25.65 -2.84
CA PRO A 377 -37.70 -26.97 -2.70
C PRO A 377 -38.58 -27.18 -3.92
N ALA A 378 -38.36 -28.30 -4.61
CA ALA A 378 -39.17 -28.69 -5.75
C ALA A 378 -40.65 -28.53 -5.36
N ALA A 379 -41.37 -27.72 -6.14
CA ALA A 379 -42.79 -27.50 -5.94
C ALA A 379 -43.47 -28.86 -5.75
N ARG A 380 -43.97 -29.12 -4.55
CA ARG A 380 -44.87 -30.26 -4.30
C ARG A 380 -46.05 -30.04 -5.23
N THR A 381 -46.18 -30.91 -6.21
CA THR A 381 -47.32 -31.03 -7.09
C THR A 381 -48.59 -31.09 -6.24
N GLY A 382 -49.36 -30.01 -6.27
CA GLY A 382 -50.69 -29.96 -5.66
C GLY A 382 -51.64 -30.86 -6.45
N LYS A 383 -51.69 -32.14 -6.12
CA LYS A 383 -52.83 -32.99 -6.46
C LYS A 383 -53.87 -32.82 -5.36
N ARG A 384 -54.82 -31.93 -5.63
CA ARG A 384 -56.13 -31.84 -4.98
C ARG A 384 -56.76 -33.24 -4.97
N ARG A 385 -56.91 -33.88 -3.82
CA ARG A 385 -57.73 -35.09 -3.65
C ARG A 385 -58.85 -34.77 -2.68
N ARG A 386 -60.06 -34.73 -3.23
CA ARG A 386 -61.35 -34.78 -2.51
C ARG A 386 -61.41 -36.08 -1.72
N LEU A 387 -62.02 -36.01 -0.54
CA LEU A 387 -62.50 -37.15 0.22
C LEU A 387 -63.37 -38.03 -0.68
N GLN A 388 -63.11 -39.34 -0.66
CA GLN A 388 -64.16 -40.34 -0.78
C GLN A 388 -63.70 -41.62 -0.09
N GLU A 389 -64.65 -42.18 0.65
CA GLU A 389 -64.53 -43.22 1.68
C GLU A 389 -64.11 -44.58 1.12
N ASP A 390 -63.53 -45.37 2.03
CA ASP A 390 -63.21 -46.78 1.88
C ASP A 390 -64.48 -47.62 1.74
N GLU A 391 -64.57 -48.48 0.72
CA GLU A 391 -65.16 -49.81 0.83
C GLU A 391 -64.52 -50.79 -0.19
N GLU A 392 -64.14 -51.93 0.37
CA GLU A 392 -64.02 -53.29 -0.20
C GLU A 392 -63.11 -53.60 -1.42
N ALA A 393 -62.14 -54.47 -1.13
CA ALA A 393 -61.45 -55.41 -2.03
C ALA A 393 -62.44 -56.52 -2.53
N PRO A 394 -62.15 -57.43 -3.49
CA PRO A 394 -60.82 -58.02 -3.75
C PRO A 394 -60.45 -58.49 -5.18
N GLU A 395 -59.16 -58.85 -5.30
CA GLU A 395 -58.57 -60.01 -6.00
C GLU A 395 -58.57 -60.17 -7.55
N VAL A 396 -57.42 -60.75 -7.99
CA VAL A 396 -57.06 -61.40 -9.28
C VAL A 396 -56.93 -60.43 -10.49
N VAL A 397 -55.93 -60.46 -11.38
CA VAL A 397 -55.12 -61.53 -11.98
C VAL A 397 -53.77 -60.96 -12.48
N GLU A 398 -52.79 -61.85 -12.52
CA GLU A 398 -51.48 -61.80 -13.18
C GLU A 398 -51.47 -61.19 -14.60
N GLU A 399 -50.35 -60.57 -14.99
CA GLU A 399 -49.59 -60.96 -16.19
C GLU A 399 -48.28 -60.16 -16.27
N GLU A 400 -47.16 -60.89 -16.28
CA GLU A 400 -45.86 -60.43 -16.77
C GLU A 400 -45.92 -60.31 -18.29
N GLU A 401 -45.33 -59.27 -18.88
CA GLU A 401 -44.60 -59.46 -20.13
C GLU A 401 -43.51 -58.38 -20.33
N GLU A 402 -42.32 -58.89 -20.64
CA GLU A 402 -41.17 -58.17 -21.15
C GLU A 402 -41.50 -57.48 -22.49
N GLU A 403 -40.88 -56.34 -22.79
CA GLU A 403 -40.15 -56.14 -24.06
C GLU A 403 -39.50 -54.74 -24.11
N ARG A 404 -38.17 -54.72 -24.27
CA ARG A 404 -37.41 -53.65 -24.96
C ARG A 404 -37.32 -54.07 -26.45
N PRO A 405 -36.66 -53.31 -27.35
CA PRO A 405 -36.71 -51.88 -27.71
C PRO A 405 -36.76 -51.66 -29.26
N THR A 406 -37.16 -50.48 -29.76
CA THR A 406 -36.88 -50.09 -31.18
C THR A 406 -36.71 -48.57 -31.32
N ALA A 407 -35.52 -48.06 -31.68
CA ALA A 407 -35.05 -47.71 -33.03
C ALA A 407 -35.73 -46.46 -33.64
N LYS A 408 -35.05 -45.31 -33.72
CA LYS A 408 -34.25 -44.81 -34.88
C LYS A 408 -35.02 -44.73 -36.22
N ARG A 409 -35.19 -43.50 -36.76
CA ARG A 409 -34.66 -42.99 -38.06
C ARG A 409 -35.42 -41.72 -38.50
N GLN A 410 -34.74 -40.59 -38.70
CA GLN A 410 -34.13 -40.06 -39.95
C GLN A 410 -35.13 -39.32 -40.84
N ARG A 411 -34.90 -38.01 -41.11
CA ARG A 411 -34.11 -37.41 -42.24
C ARG A 411 -35.10 -37.12 -43.39
N THR A 412 -35.06 -36.04 -44.16
CA THR A 412 -34.01 -35.57 -45.12
C THR A 412 -34.56 -34.29 -45.78
N GLU A 413 -33.85 -33.15 -45.74
CA GLU A 413 -33.02 -32.52 -46.82
C GLU A 413 -33.76 -32.15 -48.12
N GLN A 414 -33.46 -30.95 -48.64
CA GLN A 414 -32.81 -30.70 -49.94
C GLN A 414 -32.43 -29.19 -49.99
N GLU A 415 -31.14 -28.78 -50.11
CA GLU A 415 -30.27 -28.71 -51.32
C GLU A 415 -30.81 -27.73 -52.39
N SER A 416 -30.04 -26.86 -53.07
CA SER A 416 -28.71 -27.04 -53.69
C SER A 416 -28.12 -25.67 -54.14
N VAL A 417 -26.81 -25.40 -53.98
CA VAL A 417 -25.76 -25.34 -55.06
C VAL A 417 -25.65 -23.92 -55.71
N ASP A 418 -24.49 -23.26 -55.89
CA ASP A 418 -23.25 -23.71 -56.52
C ASP A 418 -22.00 -22.84 -56.19
N ARG A 419 -20.81 -23.38 -56.48
CA ARG A 419 -19.45 -22.80 -56.43
C ARG A 419 -18.88 -22.86 -57.90
N PRO A 420 -17.59 -22.71 -58.30
CA PRO A 420 -16.34 -22.38 -57.58
C PRO A 420 -15.23 -21.57 -58.39
N LEU A 421 -14.02 -21.49 -57.76
CA LEU A 421 -12.62 -21.54 -58.29
C LEU A 421 -11.78 -20.27 -58.62
N GLY A 422 -10.52 -20.29 -58.14
CA GLY A 422 -9.32 -19.61 -58.70
C GLY A 422 -8.62 -18.60 -57.75
N ILE A 423 -7.57 -18.90 -56.97
CA ILE A 423 -6.12 -19.15 -57.25
C ILE A 423 -5.20 -17.89 -57.20
N LEU A 424 -4.14 -17.96 -56.36
CA LEU A 424 -2.79 -17.28 -56.34
C LEU A 424 -2.77 -15.71 -56.28
N ARG A 425 -1.89 -14.98 -55.54
CA ARG A 425 -0.41 -15.04 -55.47
C ARG A 425 0.15 -14.04 -54.41
N GLU A 426 1.39 -14.26 -54.00
CA GLU A 426 2.30 -13.41 -53.18
C GLU A 426 2.76 -12.10 -53.85
N VAL A 427 3.56 -11.33 -53.07
CA VAL A 427 4.49 -10.22 -53.38
C VAL A 427 3.85 -8.83 -53.19
N THR A 428 4.27 -8.00 -52.22
CA THR A 428 5.62 -7.41 -52.04
C THR A 428 5.85 -7.00 -50.59
#